data_AF-A0A7R9ZEI2-F1
#
_entry.id   AF-A0A7R9ZEI2-F1
#
_cell.length_a   1.000
_cell.length_b   1.000
_cell.length_c   1.000
_cell.angle_alpha   90.00
_cell.angle_beta   90.00
_cell.angle_gamma   90.00
#
_symmetry.space_group_name_H-M   'P 1'
#
loop_
_entity.id
_entity.type
_entity.pdbx_description
1 polymer ?
#
loop_
_entity_poly.entity_id
_entity_poly.type
_entity_poly.pdbx_seq_one_letter_code
_entity_poly.pdbx_strand_id
1 'polypeptide(L)'
;ESLVGGLIGLKFRGRTVLVTMHNVSVEPSLVDAALTLPSVTTGSAALHRKHPDRVVIVGVDIAQGLSGITLKLLAFEKLLTDYPVWKTKVVLVQKALVPRSRPHDEVNTVRELRFLVHRIVRNF
;
A
#
# COMPACT_ATOMS: atom_id res chain seq x y z
N GLU A 1 19.10 -14.96 27.87
CA GLU A 1 18.51 -16.18 28.45
C GLU A 1 17.11 -16.35 27.86
N SER A 2 16.79 -17.52 27.30
CA SER A 2 15.41 -17.82 26.90
C SER A 2 14.60 -18.08 28.16
N LEU A 3 13.51 -17.35 28.36
CA LEU A 3 12.63 -17.50 29.51
C LEU A 3 11.37 -18.29 29.11
N VAL A 4 10.65 -18.78 30.10
CA VAL A 4 9.39 -19.52 29.90
C VAL A 4 8.37 -18.60 29.19
N GLY A 5 7.63 -19.14 28.22
CA GLY A 5 6.60 -18.40 27.47
C GLY A 5 7.08 -17.65 26.23
N GLY A 6 8.26 -17.98 25.67
CA GLY A 6 8.77 -17.38 24.43
C GLY A 6 9.38 -15.98 24.60
N LEU A 7 9.66 -15.59 25.84
CA LEU A 7 10.26 -14.31 26.19
C LEU A 7 11.79 -14.39 26.09
N ILE A 8 12.41 -13.36 25.53
CA ILE A 8 13.87 -13.26 25.48
C ILE A 8 14.32 -12.30 26.60
N GLY A 9 15.03 -12.83 27.60
CA GLY A 9 15.64 -12.05 28.67
C GLY A 9 17.06 -11.63 28.32
N LEU A 10 17.35 -10.32 28.38
CA LEU A 10 18.68 -9.74 28.15
C LEU A 10 19.20 -9.11 29.44
N LYS A 11 20.39 -9.50 29.90
CA LYS A 11 21.07 -8.79 30.99
C LYS A 11 21.78 -7.57 30.44
N PHE A 12 21.37 -6.38 30.85
CA PHE A 12 21.97 -5.12 30.45
C PHE A 12 22.16 -4.21 31.66
N ARG A 13 23.42 -3.83 31.94
CA ARG A 13 23.80 -2.95 33.06
C ARG A 13 23.20 -3.39 34.42
N GLY A 14 23.29 -4.69 34.73
CA GLY A 14 22.76 -5.27 35.97
C GLY A 14 21.23 -5.41 36.03
N ARG A 15 20.51 -5.07 34.95
CA ARG A 15 19.05 -5.27 34.84
C ARG A 15 18.72 -6.38 33.85
N THR A 16 17.62 -7.08 34.08
CA THR A 16 17.05 -7.98 33.08
C THR A 16 16.00 -7.22 32.27
N VAL A 17 16.23 -7.08 30.96
CA VAL A 17 15.30 -6.50 29.98
C VAL A 17 14.58 -7.64 29.29
N LEU A 18 13.25 -7.58 29.24
CA LEU A 18 12.42 -8.53 28.51
C LEU A 18 12.16 -8.00 27.10
N VAL A 19 12.41 -8.83 26.11
CA VAL A 19 12.08 -8.56 24.71
C VAL A 19 10.95 -9.47 24.30
N THR A 20 9.86 -8.87 23.82
CA THR A 20 8.68 -9.57 23.32
C THR A 20 8.45 -9.19 21.86
N MET A 21 7.87 -10.12 21.11
CA MET A 21 7.50 -9.92 19.71
C MET A 21 5.99 -10.07 19.62
N HIS A 22 5.32 -9.00 19.23
CA HIS A 22 3.88 -9.00 19.01
C HIS A 22 3.60 -8.60 17.57
N ASN A 23 2.67 -9.30 16.94
CA ASN A 23 2.10 -8.86 15.68
C ASN A 23 0.94 -7.91 15.97
N VAL A 24 0.92 -6.78 15.27
CA VAL A 24 -0.26 -5.90 15.27
C VAL A 24 -1.22 -6.42 14.22
N SER A 25 -2.45 -6.70 14.64
CA SER A 25 -3.52 -7.19 13.77
C SER A 25 -4.60 -6.12 13.57
N VAL A 26 -5.44 -6.33 12.55
CA VAL A 26 -6.68 -5.58 12.36
C VAL A 26 -7.85 -6.37 12.97
N GLU A 27 -8.90 -5.68 13.39
CA GLU A 27 -10.14 -6.29 13.87
C GLU A 27 -11.09 -6.51 12.68
N PRO A 28 -11.28 -7.75 12.19
CA PRO A 28 -12.05 -8.00 10.97
C PRO A 28 -13.50 -7.55 11.08
N SER A 29 -14.10 -7.71 12.26
CA SER A 29 -15.50 -7.32 12.50
C SER A 29 -15.72 -5.80 12.32
N LEU A 30 -14.73 -4.97 12.65
CA LEU A 30 -14.78 -3.53 12.41
C LEU A 30 -14.64 -3.19 10.92
N VAL A 31 -13.84 -3.96 10.18
CA VAL A 31 -13.72 -3.81 8.72
C VAL A 31 -15.05 -4.16 8.05
N ASP A 32 -15.65 -5.29 8.43
CA ASP A 32 -16.94 -5.73 7.90
C ASP A 32 -18.04 -4.69 8.17
N ALA A 33 -18.09 -4.16 9.40
CA ALA A 33 -19.01 -3.08 9.73
C ALA A 33 -18.77 -1.82 8.86
N ALA A 34 -17.51 -1.44 8.65
CA ALA A 34 -17.16 -0.29 7.81
C ALA A 34 -17.56 -0.48 6.34
N LEU A 35 -17.51 -1.71 5.80
CA LEU A 35 -17.93 -2.01 4.43
C LEU A 35 -19.43 -1.78 4.20
N THR A 36 -20.25 -1.84 5.26
CA THR A 36 -21.70 -1.57 5.17
C THR A 36 -22.06 -0.09 5.11
N LEU A 37 -21.11 0.82 5.37
CA LEU A 37 -21.39 2.25 5.41
C LEU A 37 -21.86 2.76 4.03
N PRO A 38 -22.92 3.61 3.98
CA PRO A 38 -23.41 4.16 2.71
C PRO A 38 -22.34 4.92 1.91
N SER A 39 -21.40 5.56 2.59
CA SER A 39 -20.27 6.26 1.96
C SER A 39 -19.33 5.31 1.20
N VAL A 40 -19.12 4.11 1.74
CA VAL A 40 -18.25 3.08 1.13
C VAL A 40 -18.94 2.46 -0.08
N THR A 41 -20.21 2.06 0.06
CA THR A 41 -20.98 1.49 -1.07
C THR A 41 -21.15 2.51 -2.20
N THR A 42 -21.47 3.76 -1.87
CA THR A 42 -21.58 4.86 -2.85
C THR A 42 -20.23 5.13 -3.53
N GLY A 43 -19.14 5.18 -2.75
CA GLY A 43 -17.79 5.39 -3.26
C GLY A 43 -17.32 4.27 -4.20
N SER A 44 -17.59 3.01 -3.82
CA SER A 44 -17.32 1.83 -4.65
C SER A 44 -18.08 1.90 -5.97
N ALA A 45 -19.39 2.17 -5.94
CA ALA A 45 -20.20 2.31 -7.14
C ALA A 45 -19.72 3.46 -8.04
N ALA A 46 -19.30 4.59 -7.45
CA ALA A 46 -18.73 5.71 -8.20
C ALA A 46 -17.40 5.33 -8.87
N LEU A 47 -16.54 4.56 -8.21
CA LEU A 47 -15.28 4.10 -8.77
C LEU A 47 -15.49 3.15 -9.96
N HIS A 48 -16.43 2.21 -9.85
CA HIS A 48 -16.82 1.34 -10.96
C HIS A 48 -17.42 2.11 -12.14
N ARG A 49 -18.31 3.09 -11.88
CA ARG A 49 -18.86 3.95 -12.94
C ARG A 49 -17.80 4.78 -13.64
N LYS A 50 -16.74 5.21 -12.93
CA LYS A 50 -15.63 5.97 -13.51
C LYS A 50 -14.77 5.12 -14.46
N HIS A 51 -14.73 3.80 -14.25
CA HIS A 51 -13.90 2.87 -15.00
C HIS A 51 -14.73 1.68 -15.50
N PRO A 52 -15.70 1.92 -16.40
CA PRO A 52 -16.59 0.88 -16.89
C PRO A 52 -15.81 -0.19 -17.66
N ASP A 53 -16.25 -1.44 -17.56
CA ASP A 53 -15.70 -2.62 -18.26
C ASP A 53 -14.19 -2.87 -18.01
N ARG A 54 -13.64 -2.32 -16.93
CA ARG A 54 -12.24 -2.49 -16.52
C ARG A 54 -12.13 -3.16 -15.16
N VAL A 55 -11.11 -4.00 -15.01
CA VAL A 55 -10.62 -4.44 -13.72
C VAL A 55 -9.93 -3.26 -13.04
N VAL A 56 -10.41 -2.89 -11.85
CA VAL A 56 -9.84 -1.80 -11.06
C VAL A 56 -8.91 -2.38 -10.00
N ILE A 57 -7.62 -2.10 -10.12
CA ILE A 57 -6.62 -2.42 -9.10
C ILE A 57 -6.44 -1.17 -8.24
N VAL A 58 -6.56 -1.29 -6.92
CA VAL A 58 -6.42 -0.18 -5.98
C VAL A 58 -5.23 -0.41 -5.05
N GLY A 59 -4.43 0.62 -4.84
CA GLY A 59 -3.38 0.64 -3.82
C GLY A 59 -3.50 1.85 -2.93
N VAL A 60 -3.28 1.69 -1.63
CA VAL A 60 -3.24 2.78 -0.65
C VAL A 60 -2.01 2.58 0.22
N ASP A 61 -1.03 3.46 0.06
CA ASP A 61 0.27 3.29 0.70
C ASP A 61 0.81 4.67 1.09
N ILE A 62 1.61 4.73 2.14
CA ILE A 62 2.39 5.94 2.46
C ILE A 62 3.45 6.11 1.37
N ALA A 63 3.71 7.33 0.93
CA ALA A 63 4.68 7.60 -0.11
C ALA A 63 6.10 7.58 0.47
N GLN A 64 6.63 6.42 0.83
CA GLN A 64 8.01 6.26 1.30
C GLN A 64 8.75 5.24 0.43
N GLY A 65 10.08 5.33 0.38
CA GLY A 65 10.88 4.50 -0.53
C GLY A 65 10.68 2.98 -0.33
N LEU A 66 10.34 2.56 0.89
CA LEU A 66 10.10 1.14 1.22
C LEU A 66 8.64 0.69 1.09
N SER A 67 7.73 1.57 0.68
CA SER A 67 6.30 1.25 0.54
C SER A 67 5.98 0.45 -0.72
N GLY A 68 6.95 0.20 -1.61
CA GLY A 68 6.80 -0.67 -2.76
C GLY A 68 5.93 -0.12 -3.90
N ILE A 69 5.47 1.14 -3.82
CA ILE A 69 4.65 1.76 -4.87
C ILE A 69 5.41 1.83 -6.20
N THR A 70 6.69 2.18 -6.16
CA THR A 70 7.58 2.18 -7.35
C THR A 70 7.56 0.83 -8.05
N LEU A 71 7.77 -0.26 -7.29
CA LEU A 71 7.78 -1.62 -7.84
C LEU A 71 6.41 -2.01 -8.41
N LYS A 72 5.32 -1.60 -7.76
CA LYS A 72 3.95 -1.82 -8.23
C LYS A 72 3.70 -1.12 -9.58
N LEU A 73 4.17 0.12 -9.74
CA LEU A 73 4.07 0.86 -11.01
C LEU A 73 4.89 0.21 -12.13
N LEU A 74 6.12 -0.23 -11.83
CA LEU A 74 6.97 -0.93 -12.81
C LEU A 74 6.37 -2.27 -13.23
N ALA A 75 5.78 -3.02 -12.29
CA ALA A 75 5.07 -4.25 -12.60
C ALA A 75 3.83 -4.00 -13.46
N PHE A 76 3.09 -2.91 -13.19
CA PHE A 76 1.95 -2.50 -14.01
C PHE A 76 2.38 -2.10 -15.42
N GLU A 77 3.46 -1.34 -15.57
CA GLU A 77 4.05 -1.01 -16.88
C GLU A 77 4.44 -2.29 -17.65
N LYS A 78 5.06 -3.25 -16.96
CA LYS A 78 5.42 -4.54 -17.54
C LYS A 78 4.18 -5.34 -17.98
N LEU A 79 3.11 -5.37 -17.19
CA LEU A 79 1.84 -5.99 -17.58
C LEU A 79 1.31 -5.41 -18.89
N LEU A 80 1.30 -4.07 -19.02
CA LEU A 80 0.80 -3.39 -20.21
C LEU A 80 1.70 -3.59 -21.43
N THR A 81 3.00 -3.75 -21.20
CA THR A 81 4.00 -4.02 -22.25
C THR A 81 3.85 -5.44 -22.78
N ASP A 82 3.92 -6.43 -21.88
CA ASP A 82 3.97 -7.85 -22.23
C ASP A 82 2.61 -8.37 -22.73
N TYR A 83 1.50 -7.77 -22.26
CA TYR A 83 0.15 -8.21 -22.56
C TYR A 83 -0.74 -7.06 -23.01
N PRO A 84 -0.65 -6.62 -24.30
CA PRO A 84 -1.39 -5.48 -24.82
C PRO A 84 -2.91 -5.55 -24.67
N VAL A 85 -3.48 -6.77 -24.56
CA VAL A 85 -4.92 -7.00 -24.33
C VAL A 85 -5.41 -6.32 -23.05
N TRP A 86 -4.54 -6.06 -22.07
CA TRP A 86 -4.91 -5.43 -20.80
C TRP A 86 -4.97 -3.92 -20.86
N LYS A 87 -4.36 -3.26 -21.85
CA LYS A 87 -4.29 -1.77 -21.95
C LYS A 87 -5.66 -1.09 -21.83
N THR A 88 -6.71 -1.70 -22.38
CA THR A 88 -8.08 -1.17 -22.31
C THR A 88 -8.93 -1.81 -21.22
N LYS A 89 -8.45 -2.87 -20.56
CA LYS A 89 -9.21 -3.72 -19.63
C LYS A 89 -8.81 -3.56 -18.16
N VAL A 90 -7.70 -2.89 -17.86
CA VAL A 90 -7.25 -2.68 -16.48
C VAL A 90 -6.98 -1.21 -16.20
N VAL A 91 -7.19 -0.80 -14.95
CA VAL A 91 -6.74 0.49 -14.44
C VAL A 91 -6.14 0.30 -13.05
N LEU A 92 -5.02 0.97 -12.78
CA LEU A 92 -4.41 1.05 -11.46
C LEU A 92 -4.70 2.43 -10.85
N VAL A 93 -5.42 2.44 -9.71
CA VAL A 93 -5.68 3.63 -8.91
C VAL A 93 -4.85 3.56 -7.63
N GLN A 94 -3.76 4.33 -7.60
CA GLN A 94 -2.85 4.38 -6.46
C GLN A 94 -3.04 5.67 -5.65
N LYS A 95 -3.46 5.54 -4.39
CA LYS A 95 -3.48 6.62 -3.41
C LYS A 95 -2.17 6.61 -2.63
N ALA A 96 -1.33 7.60 -2.88
CA ALA A 96 -0.08 7.81 -2.15
C ALA A 96 -0.32 8.82 -1.01
N LEU A 97 -0.19 8.38 0.25
CA LEU A 97 -0.41 9.18 1.45
C LEU A 97 0.88 9.91 1.85
N VAL A 98 0.77 11.17 2.28
CA VAL A 98 1.91 12.00 2.70
C VAL A 98 1.65 12.52 4.12
N PRO A 99 1.85 11.69 5.16
CA PRO A 99 1.56 12.05 6.54
C PRO A 99 2.61 13.01 7.15
N ARG A 100 3.71 13.30 6.44
CA ARG A 100 4.85 14.12 6.90
C ARG A 100 5.62 13.50 8.05
N SER A 101 5.57 12.18 8.19
CA SER A 101 6.37 11.46 9.19
C SER A 101 7.83 11.32 8.76
N ARG A 102 8.09 11.30 7.44
CA ARG A 102 9.44 11.34 6.85
C ARG A 102 9.50 12.33 5.68
N PRO A 103 9.50 13.65 5.93
CA PRO A 103 9.26 14.65 4.88
C PRO A 103 10.22 14.56 3.68
N HIS A 104 11.51 14.32 3.91
CA HIS A 104 12.50 14.23 2.83
C HIS A 104 12.32 12.98 1.96
N ASP A 105 12.09 11.82 2.59
CA ASP A 105 11.80 10.56 1.92
C ASP A 105 10.49 10.66 1.12
N GLU A 106 9.46 11.26 1.72
CA GLU A 106 8.16 11.44 1.09
C GLU A 106 8.21 12.34 -0.15
N VAL A 107 8.94 13.46 -0.08
CA VAL A 107 9.12 14.35 -1.23
C VAL A 107 9.83 13.64 -2.38
N ASN A 108 10.90 12.89 -2.09
CA ASN A 108 11.66 12.18 -3.11
C ASN A 108 10.83 11.05 -3.73
N THR A 109 10.14 10.26 -2.90
CA THR A 109 9.25 9.20 -3.36
C THR A 109 8.15 9.76 -4.24
N VAL A 110 7.45 10.82 -3.83
CA VAL A 110 6.38 11.42 -4.65
C VAL A 110 6.89 11.92 -6.00
N ARG A 111 8.11 12.50 -6.05
CA ARG A 111 8.73 12.92 -7.31
C ARG A 111 8.96 11.73 -8.25
N GLU A 112 9.53 10.64 -7.74
CA GLU A 112 9.76 9.41 -8.50
C GLU A 112 8.44 8.81 -9.01
N LEU A 113 7.44 8.68 -8.12
CA LEU A 113 6.13 8.13 -8.48
C LEU A 113 5.46 8.95 -9.58
N ARG A 114 5.51 10.28 -9.48
CA ARG A 114 4.99 11.17 -10.54
C ARG A 114 5.72 10.94 -11.85
N PHE A 115 7.04 10.83 -11.84
CA PHE A 115 7.81 10.55 -13.06
C PHE A 115 7.36 9.24 -13.72
N LEU A 116 7.24 8.16 -12.93
CA LEU A 116 6.80 6.86 -13.44
C LEU A 116 5.37 6.90 -13.99
N VAL A 117 4.44 7.54 -13.28
CA VAL A 117 3.05 7.68 -13.75
C VAL A 117 3.00 8.42 -15.09
N HIS A 118 3.71 9.54 -15.23
CA HIS A 118 3.75 10.28 -16.50
C HIS A 118 4.35 9.44 -17.63
N ARG A 119 5.41 8.67 -17.36
CA ARG A 119 6.01 7.77 -18.33
C ARG A 119 5.01 6.71 -18.81
N ILE A 120 4.34 6.04 -17.88
CA ILE A 120 3.37 4.97 -18.18
C ILE A 120 2.21 5.53 -19.01
N VAL A 121 1.61 6.64 -18.57
CA VAL A 121 0.48 7.28 -19.28
C VAL A 121 0.87 7.77 -20.68
N ARG A 122 2.13 8.17 -20.89
CA ARG A 122 2.61 8.56 -22.22
C ARG A 122 2.76 7.36 -23.16
N ASN A 123 3.08 6.19 -22.61
CA ASN A 123 3.41 4.99 -23.40
C ASN A 123 2.19 4.08 -23.68
N PHE A 124 1.09 4.23 -22.92
CA PHE A 124 -0.08 3.35 -22.94
C PHE A 124 -1.38 4.14 -22.81
#